data_AF-A0A7S1LBY2-F1
#
_entry.id   AF-A0A7S1LBY2-F1
#
_cell.length_a   1.000
_cell.length_b   1.000
_cell.length_c   1.000
_cell.angle_alpha   90.00
_cell.angle_beta   90.00
_cell.angle_gamma   90.00
#
_symmetry.space_group_name_H-M   'P 1'
#
loop_
_entity.id
_entity.type
_entity.pdbx_description
1 polymer ?
#
loop_
_entity_poly.entity_id
_entity_poly.type
_entity_poly.pdbx_seq_one_letter_code
_entity_poly.pdbx_strand_id
1 'polypeptide(L)'
;AARLASTERFWALAEVIRHTADNDECAAATAAALDAALADCSAKLGDFVRRAVAVDPAQRATVHELLAHPFIARSASVERLAASIASADIAAGVGAMQLGLPMLNAEE
;
A
#
# COMPACT_ATOMS: atom_id res chain seq x y z
N ALA A 1 -4.47 -24.77 -2.23
CA ALA A 1 -5.18 -24.63 -3.51
C ALA A 1 -5.42 -23.17 -3.92
N ALA A 2 -6.01 -22.31 -3.06
CA ALA A 2 -6.36 -20.92 -3.42
C ALA A 2 -5.20 -20.00 -3.84
N ARG A 3 -3.99 -20.18 -3.27
CA ARG A 3 -2.80 -19.38 -3.64
C ARG A 3 -2.30 -19.66 -5.07
N LEU A 4 -2.39 -20.90 -5.54
CA LEU A 4 -1.95 -21.28 -6.90
C LEU A 4 -2.85 -20.69 -7.98
N ALA A 5 -4.17 -20.64 -7.71
CA ALA A 5 -5.13 -19.99 -8.60
C ALA A 5 -4.89 -18.47 -8.74
N SER A 6 -4.26 -17.82 -7.76
CA SER A 6 -3.92 -16.39 -7.81
C SER A 6 -2.67 -16.13 -8.67
N THR A 7 -1.69 -17.03 -8.64
CA THR A 7 -0.44 -16.88 -9.40
C THR A 7 -0.66 -17.14 -10.88
N GLU A 8 -1.44 -18.17 -11.24
CA GLU A 8 -1.78 -18.46 -12.64
C GLU A 8 -2.63 -17.34 -13.27
N ARG A 9 -3.55 -16.75 -12.51
CA ARG A 9 -4.33 -15.58 -12.97
C ARG A 9 -3.47 -14.35 -13.19
N PHE A 10 -2.47 -14.13 -12.33
CA PHE A 10 -1.51 -13.03 -12.49
C PHE A 10 -0.66 -13.20 -13.76
N TRP A 11 -0.12 -14.40 -13.98
CA TRP A 11 0.66 -14.69 -15.19
C TRP A 11 -0.19 -14.67 -16.45
N ALA A 12 -1.43 -15.18 -16.42
CA ALA A 12 -2.35 -15.09 -17.55
C ALA A 12 -2.70 -13.64 -17.89
N LEU A 13 -2.91 -12.77 -16.89
CA LEU A 13 -3.12 -11.33 -17.11
C LEU A 13 -1.87 -10.68 -17.73
N ALA A 14 -0.68 -11.00 -17.22
CA ALA A 14 0.58 -10.50 -17.76
C ALA A 14 0.85 -10.99 -19.21
N GLU A 15 0.46 -12.23 -19.53
CA GLU A 15 0.52 -12.82 -20.87
C GLU A 15 -0.38 -12.08 -21.86
N VAL A 16 -1.62 -11.77 -21.44
CA VAL A 16 -2.60 -11.03 -22.24
C VAL A 16 -2.13 -9.60 -22.50
N ILE A 17 -1.66 -8.90 -21.46
CA ILE A 17 -1.08 -7.55 -21.58
C ILE A 17 0.12 -7.55 -22.56
N ARG A 18 0.93 -8.62 -22.53
CA ARG A 18 2.09 -8.78 -23.43
C ARG A 18 1.72 -9.04 -24.89
N HIS A 19 0.56 -9.63 -25.17
CA HIS A 19 0.21 -10.10 -26.51
C HIS A 19 -0.97 -9.38 -27.19
N THR A 20 -1.74 -8.55 -26.48
CA THR A 20 -2.95 -7.93 -27.04
C THR A 20 -3.06 -6.42 -26.88
N ALA A 21 -2.27 -5.78 -26.02
CA ALA A 21 -2.45 -4.37 -25.78
C ALA A 21 -1.64 -3.53 -26.77
N ASP A 22 -2.32 -2.79 -27.64
CA ASP A 22 -1.76 -1.54 -28.14
C ASP A 22 -1.35 -0.68 -26.92
N ASN A 23 -0.30 0.13 -27.06
CA ASN A 23 0.22 0.95 -25.95
C ASN A 23 -0.90 1.78 -25.27
N ASP A 24 -1.91 2.18 -26.05
CA ASP A 24 -3.06 2.94 -25.60
C ASP A 24 -4.02 2.11 -24.71
N GLU A 25 -4.25 0.83 -25.02
CA GLU A 25 -5.09 -0.06 -24.21
C GLU A 25 -4.43 -0.37 -22.86
N CYS A 26 -3.11 -0.57 -22.85
CA CYS A 26 -2.34 -0.80 -21.63
C CYS A 26 -2.33 0.46 -20.74
N ALA A 27 -2.19 1.64 -21.34
CA ALA A 27 -2.26 2.91 -20.63
C ALA A 27 -3.66 3.15 -20.02
N ALA A 28 -4.73 2.86 -20.78
CA ALA A 28 -6.10 2.97 -20.30
C ALA A 28 -6.41 1.98 -19.16
N ALA A 29 -5.98 0.72 -19.27
CA ALA A 29 -6.14 -0.28 -18.21
C ALA A 29 -5.39 0.12 -16.93
N THR A 30 -4.18 0.66 -17.09
CA THR A 30 -3.37 1.17 -15.96
C THR A 30 -4.04 2.36 -15.28
N ALA A 31 -4.58 3.30 -16.05
CA ALA A 31 -5.30 4.46 -15.52
C ALA A 31 -6.56 4.03 -14.76
N ALA A 32 -7.35 3.11 -15.31
CA ALA A 32 -8.55 2.58 -14.65
C ALA A 32 -8.22 1.84 -13.34
N ALA A 33 -7.16 1.02 -13.33
CA ALA A 33 -6.69 0.34 -12.13
C ALA A 33 -6.22 1.33 -11.05
N LEU A 34 -5.53 2.39 -11.47
CA LEU A 34 -5.07 3.45 -10.57
C LEU A 34 -6.24 4.22 -9.96
N ASP A 35 -7.24 4.57 -10.78
CA ASP A 35 -8.45 5.26 -10.32
C ASP A 35 -9.25 4.40 -9.33
N ALA A 36 -9.38 3.10 -9.59
CA ALA A 36 -10.02 2.17 -8.67
C ALA A 36 -9.27 2.08 -7.33
N ALA A 37 -7.93 2.03 -7.35
CA ALA A 37 -7.11 1.99 -6.14
C ALA A 37 -7.19 3.28 -5.30
N LEU A 38 -7.46 4.41 -5.96
CA LEU A 38 -7.52 5.73 -5.33
C LEU A 38 -8.95 6.20 -5.02
N ALA A 39 -9.98 5.39 -5.29
CA ALA A 39 -11.38 5.79 -5.17
C ALA A 39 -11.74 6.32 -3.76
N ASP A 40 -11.22 5.69 -2.71
CA ASP A 40 -11.46 6.07 -1.31
C ASP A 40 -10.38 7.01 -0.74
N CYS A 41 -9.43 7.43 -1.57
CA CYS A 41 -8.34 8.30 -1.17
C CYS A 41 -8.70 9.78 -1.29
N SER A 42 -7.99 10.62 -0.53
CA SER A 42 -8.15 12.07 -0.69
C SER A 42 -7.75 12.51 -2.11
N ALA A 43 -8.45 13.50 -2.66
CA ALA A 43 -8.12 14.07 -3.98
C ALA A 43 -6.65 14.54 -4.08
N LYS A 44 -6.07 15.00 -2.96
CA LYS A 44 -4.65 15.41 -2.89
C LYS A 44 -3.69 14.22 -2.99
N LEU A 45 -4.03 13.08 -2.39
CA LEU A 45 -3.25 11.85 -2.55
C LEU A 45 -3.34 11.35 -4.00
N GLY A 46 -4.53 11.39 -4.60
CA GLY A 46 -4.70 11.00 -6.00
C GLY A 46 -3.88 11.85 -6.96
N ASP A 47 -3.90 13.18 -6.82
CA ASP A 47 -3.10 14.09 -7.65
C ASP A 47 -1.59 13.84 -7.48
N PHE A 48 -1.14 13.64 -6.24
CA PHE A 48 0.25 13.31 -5.94
C PHE A 48 0.71 12.04 -6.66
N VAL A 49 -0.06 10.96 -6.54
CA VAL A 49 0.29 9.67 -7.13
C VAL A 49 0.31 9.78 -8.65
N ARG A 50 -0.69 10.40 -9.28
CA ARG A 50 -0.74 10.56 -10.75
C ARG A 50 0.47 11.32 -11.31
N ARG A 51 0.92 12.38 -10.62
CA ARG A 51 2.14 13.12 -11.01
C ARG A 51 3.41 12.28 -10.88
N ALA A 52 3.47 11.41 -9.87
CA ALA A 52 4.62 10.54 -9.63
C ALA A 52 4.69 9.35 -10.62
N VAL A 53 3.54 8.83 -11.06
CA VAL A 53 3.47 7.64 -11.93
C VAL A 53 3.10 7.95 -13.38
N ALA A 54 3.23 9.20 -13.82
CA ALA A 54 2.96 9.57 -15.21
C ALA A 54 3.77 8.68 -16.18
N VAL A 55 3.07 8.15 -17.20
CA VAL A 55 3.63 7.24 -18.20
C VAL A 55 4.71 7.95 -19.02
N ASP A 56 4.40 9.16 -19.50
CA ASP A 56 5.37 10.01 -20.19
C ASP A 56 6.37 10.59 -19.17
N PRO A 57 7.68 10.29 -19.30
CA PRO A 57 8.70 10.82 -18.41
C PRO A 57 8.80 12.36 -18.46
N ALA A 58 8.42 13.01 -19.57
CA ALA A 58 8.41 14.47 -19.66
C ALA A 58 7.24 15.10 -18.87
N GLN A 59 6.18 14.33 -18.60
CA GLN A 59 5.03 14.76 -17.79
C GLN A 59 5.16 14.31 -16.33
N ARG A 60 6.15 13.48 -16.00
CA ARG A 60 6.37 12.98 -14.65
C ARG A 60 7.00 14.07 -13.80
N ALA A 61 6.39 14.35 -12.66
CA ALA A 61 6.91 15.35 -11.74
C ALA A 61 8.28 14.94 -11.19
N THR A 62 9.17 15.91 -11.08
CA THR A 62 10.46 15.76 -10.43
C THR A 62 10.30 15.55 -8.92
N VAL A 63 11.34 15.02 -8.28
CA VAL A 63 11.36 14.85 -6.82
C VAL A 63 11.12 16.19 -6.10
N HIS A 64 11.70 17.28 -6.60
CA HIS A 64 11.53 18.61 -6.01
C HIS A 64 10.06 19.07 -6.07
N GLU A 65 9.38 18.86 -7.20
CA GLU A 65 7.96 19.20 -7.37
C GLU A 65 7.05 18.33 -6.49
N LEU A 66 7.38 17.04 -6.35
CA LEU A 66 6.65 16.12 -5.47
C LEU A 66 6.80 16.51 -3.99
N LEU A 67 7.98 16.94 -3.55
CA LEU A 67 8.20 17.39 -2.18
C LEU A 67 7.43 18.68 -1.85
N ALA A 68 7.23 19.56 -2.83
CA ALA A 68 6.40 20.75 -2.70
C ALA A 68 4.89 20.47 -2.74
N HIS A 69 4.48 19.23 -3.03
CA HIS A 69 3.08 18.89 -3.23
C HIS A 69 2.25 19.05 -1.93
N PRO A 70 1.01 19.60 -1.98
CA PRO A 70 0.18 19.82 -0.79
C PRO A 70 -0.16 18.56 0.04
N PHE A 71 -0.01 17.38 -0.55
CA PHE A 71 -0.12 16.10 0.15
C PHE A 71 1.04 15.91 1.14
N ILE A 72 2.27 16.20 0.71
CA ILE A 72 3.49 16.09 1.52
C ILE A 72 3.65 17.31 2.43
N ALA A 73 3.37 18.52 1.94
CA ALA A 73 3.52 19.75 2.73
C ALA A 73 2.65 19.78 4.01
N ARG A 74 1.63 18.93 4.10
CA ARG A 74 0.76 18.79 5.29
C ARG A 74 0.96 17.46 6.03
N SER A 75 1.99 16.69 5.68
CA SER A 75 2.22 15.38 6.28
C SER A 75 2.53 15.50 7.77
N ALA A 76 2.13 14.47 8.51
CA ALA A 76 2.38 14.40 9.93
C ALA A 76 3.88 14.42 10.23
N SER A 77 4.26 15.11 11.31
CA SER A 77 5.64 15.14 11.76
C SER A 77 6.07 13.72 12.18
N VAL A 78 7.36 13.43 12.07
CA VAL A 78 7.91 12.07 12.31
C VAL A 78 7.55 11.56 13.72
N GLU A 79 7.38 12.47 14.67
CA GLU A 79 6.98 12.18 16.05
C GLU A 79 5.56 11.58 16.13
N ARG A 80 4.64 12.01 15.26
CA ARG A 80 3.29 11.42 15.19
C ARG A 80 3.31 10.02 14.60
N LEU A 81 4.20 9.76 13.64
CA LEU A 81 4.40 8.42 13.10
C LEU A 81 4.98 7.48 14.17
N ALA A 82 5.98 7.94 14.92
CA ALA A 82 6.57 7.19 16.04
C ALA A 82 5.52 6.84 17.10
N ALA A 83 4.63 7.78 17.46
CA ALA A 83 3.52 7.52 18.38
C ALA A 83 2.49 6.52 17.82
N SER A 84 2.23 6.53 16.52
CA SER A 84 1.34 5.56 15.87
C SER A 84 1.93 4.15 15.84
N ILE A 85 3.25 4.02 15.66
CA ILE A 85 3.93 2.72 15.71
C ILE A 85 3.91 2.16 17.13
N ALA A 86 4.25 2.99 18.13
CA ALA A 86 4.21 2.59 19.53
C ALA A 86 2.81 2.16 20.00
N SER A 87 1.74 2.77 19.48
CA SER A 87 0.35 2.36 19.77
C SER A 87 -0.10 1.12 19.00
N ALA A 88 0.41 0.88 17.80
CA ALA A 88 0.18 -0.36 17.05
C ALA A 88 0.83 -1.58 17.73
N ASP A 89 2.02 -1.41 18.33
CA ASP A 89 2.69 -2.46 19.10
C ASP A 89 1.92 -2.84 20.37
N ILE A 90 1.22 -1.89 21.01
CA ILE A 90 0.36 -2.19 22.17
C ILE A 90 -0.85 -3.04 21.75
N ALA A 91 -1.42 -2.80 20.57
CA ALA A 91 -2.56 -3.59 20.07
C ALA A 91 -2.17 -5.04 19.69
N ALA A 92 -0.95 -5.27 19.22
CA ALA A 92 -0.43 -6.62 18.97
C ALA A 92 -0.09 -7.39 20.26
N GLY A 93 0.07 -6.69 21.40
CA GLY A 93 0.41 -7.26 22.70
C GLY A 93 -0.78 -7.74 23.55
N VAL A 94 -2.02 -7.36 23.23
CA VAL A 94 -3.22 -7.80 23.98
C VAL A 94 -3.77 -9.11 23.39
N GLY A 95 -2.89 -10.10 23.23
CA GLY A 95 -3.19 -11.50 22.99
C GLY A 95 -2.66 -12.43 24.08
N ALA A 96 -2.02 -11.89 25.12
CA ALA A 96 -1.62 -12.65 26.31
C ALA A 96 -2.80 -12.78 27.28
N MET A 97 -3.86 -13.48 26.86
CA MET A 97 -4.95 -13.87 27.74
C MET A 97 -4.72 -15.31 28.23
N GLN A 98 -4.52 -15.43 29.54
CA GLN A 98 -4.88 -16.58 30.37
C GLN A 98 -4.12 -17.91 30.18
N LEU A 99 -2.94 -18.03 30.81
CA LEU A 99 -2.60 -19.28 31.50
C LEU A 99 -2.47 -18.99 32.99
N GLY A 100 -3.47 -19.48 33.72
CA GLY A 100 -3.64 -19.27 35.15
C GLY A 100 -2.52 -19.91 35.97
N LEU A 101 -1.90 -19.05 36.76
CA LEU A 101 -1.34 -19.22 38.11
C LEU A 101 -0.41 -20.41 38.44
N PRO A 102 0.62 -20.13 39.27
CA PRO A 102 1.55 -21.13 39.78
C PRO A 102 0.86 -21.95 40.86
N MET A 103 1.17 -23.24 40.94
CA MET A 103 1.17 -24.06 42.17
C MET A 103 1.42 -25.49 41.72
N LEU A 104 2.57 -26.06 42.10
CA LEU A 104 2.71 -27.46 42.49
C LEU A 104 4.11 -27.64 43.11
N ASN A 105 4.13 -27.38 44.42
CA ASN A 105 4.75 -28.14 45.50
C ASN A 105 6.10 -28.84 45.28
N ALA A 106 6.99 -28.53 46.22
CA ALA A 106 8.02 -29.43 46.74
C ALA A 106 7.44 -30.75 47.28
N GLU A 107 8.34 -31.66 47.65
CA GLU A 107 8.18 -33.05 48.18
C GLU A 107 8.57 -34.07 47.09
N GLU A 108 9.56 -34.96 47.24
CA GLU A 108 10.42 -35.38 48.37
C GLU A 108 11.73 -35.95 47.78
#